data_AF-A0A075JKA3-F1
#
_entry.id   AF-A0A075JKA3-F1
#
_cell.length_a   1.000
_cell.length_b   1.000
_cell.length_c   1.000
_cell.angle_alpha   90.00
_cell.angle_beta   90.00
_cell.angle_gamma   90.00
#
_symmetry.space_group_name_H-M   'P 1'
#
loop_
_entity.id
_entity.type
_entity.pdbx_description
1 polymer ?
#
loop_
_entity_poly.entity_id
_entity_poly.type
_entity_poly.pdbx_seq_one_letter_code
_entity_poly.pdbx_strand_id
1 'polypeptide(L)'
;MGANPRSTVGTVTDVNAMLRILFSRIATPSLGGPRAYSFIVASASGRAPSEADGTREVRQFTVTGGMCVRCEGRGSVSDFGLDQLFDKAKSLAEGALTVPA
;
A
#
# COMPACT_ATOMS: atom_id res chain seq x y z
N MET A 1 -0.74 24.23 7.39
CA MET A 1 -0.28 23.06 6.61
C MET A 1 -0.75 21.79 7.32
N GLY A 2 -2.02 21.40 7.13
CA GLY A 2 -2.51 20.09 7.54
C GLY A 2 -2.20 19.09 6.43
N ALA A 3 -0.93 18.73 6.27
CA ALA A 3 -0.48 17.85 5.21
C ALA A 3 0.04 16.55 5.83
N ASN A 4 -0.38 15.42 5.27
CA ASN A 4 0.04 14.09 5.69
C ASN A 4 1.58 14.08 5.86
N PRO A 5 2.12 13.90 7.08
CA PRO A 5 3.53 14.23 7.40
C PRO A 5 4.57 13.40 6.64
N ARG A 6 4.14 12.34 5.93
CA ARG A 6 4.96 11.51 5.05
C ARG A 6 5.33 12.18 3.73
N SER A 7 4.52 13.11 3.23
CA SER A 7 4.68 13.68 1.87
C SER A 7 5.31 15.06 1.84
N THR A 8 5.67 15.64 3.00
CA THR A 8 6.24 16.98 3.08
C THR A 8 7.76 16.95 3.08
N VAL A 9 8.41 16.18 3.96
CA VAL A 9 9.88 16.22 4.06
C VAL A 9 10.57 15.69 2.80
N GLY A 10 10.23 14.47 2.37
CA GLY A 10 10.92 13.83 1.25
C GLY A 10 10.60 14.46 -0.13
N THR A 11 9.46 15.14 -0.25
CA THR A 11 9.06 15.88 -1.47
C THR A 11 9.66 17.28 -1.49
N VAL A 12 9.68 17.99 -0.36
CA VAL A 12 10.29 19.33 -0.25
C VAL A 12 11.81 19.27 -0.42
N THR A 13 12.44 18.18 0.02
CA THR A 13 13.90 18.00 -0.09
C THR A 13 14.34 17.19 -1.30
N ASP A 14 13.41 16.62 -2.07
CA ASP A 14 13.64 15.72 -3.22
C ASP A 14 14.58 14.52 -2.96
N VAL A 15 14.84 14.19 -1.69
CA VAL A 15 15.76 13.08 -1.31
C VAL A 15 15.18 11.70 -1.60
N ASN A 16 13.87 11.61 -1.85
CA ASN A 16 13.17 10.34 -2.02
C ASN A 16 13.70 9.49 -3.17
N ALA A 17 14.09 10.11 -4.30
CA ALA A 17 14.68 9.38 -5.42
C ALA A 17 16.06 8.80 -5.03
N MET A 18 16.88 9.59 -4.34
CA MET A 18 18.22 9.18 -3.90
C MET A 18 18.17 8.04 -2.89
N LEU A 19 17.28 8.13 -1.89
CA LEU A 19 17.09 7.08 -0.89
C LEU A 19 16.68 5.75 -1.52
N ARG A 20 15.79 5.77 -2.53
CA ARG A 20 15.37 4.55 -3.25
C ARG A 20 16.52 3.89 -4.00
N ILE A 21 17.40 4.67 -4.62
CA ILE A 21 18.60 4.15 -5.29
C ILE A 21 19.57 3.59 -4.27
N LEU A 22 19.84 4.33 -3.19
CA LEU A 22 20.74 3.91 -2.11
C LEU A 22 20.31 2.56 -1.54
N PHE A 23 19.06 2.45 -1.06
CA PHE A 23 18.55 1.21 -0.47
C PHE A 23 18.45 0.06 -1.47
N SER A 24 18.18 0.32 -2.76
CA SER A 24 18.24 -0.75 -3.78
C SER A 24 19.60 -1.41 -3.92
N ARG A 25 20.68 -0.74 -3.49
CA ARG A 25 22.04 -1.27 -3.53
C ARG A 25 22.51 -1.89 -2.21
N ILE A 26 22.07 -1.33 -1.07
CA ILE A 26 22.65 -1.66 0.24
C ILE A 26 21.69 -2.38 1.20
N ALA A 27 20.38 -2.41 0.93
CA ALA A 27 19.43 -2.98 1.88
C ALA A 27 19.60 -4.50 2.03
N THR A 28 19.52 -4.96 3.27
CA THR A 28 19.59 -6.37 3.64
C THR A 28 18.40 -6.71 4.56
N PRO A 29 17.52 -7.66 4.20
CA PRO A 29 17.48 -8.38 2.92
C PRO A 29 17.16 -7.44 1.74
N SER A 30 17.65 -7.78 0.54
CA SER A 30 17.36 -6.98 -0.65
C SER A 30 15.93 -7.21 -1.14
N LEU A 31 15.20 -6.12 -1.40
CA LEU A 31 13.86 -6.10 -2.00
C LEU A 31 13.89 -5.91 -3.53
N GLY A 32 15.07 -5.90 -4.14
CA GLY A 32 15.25 -5.71 -5.58
C GLY A 32 15.45 -4.26 -5.99
N GLY A 33 14.81 -3.83 -7.09
CA GLY A 33 15.07 -2.52 -7.69
C GLY A 33 14.49 -1.32 -6.91
N PRO A 34 14.82 -0.07 -7.30
CA PRO A 34 14.37 1.14 -6.61
C PRO A 34 12.86 1.31 -6.47
N ARG A 35 12.04 0.62 -7.30
CA ARG A 35 10.56 0.63 -7.16
C ARG A 35 10.09 -0.08 -5.90
N ALA A 36 10.80 -1.12 -5.46
CA ALA A 36 10.47 -1.87 -4.25
C ALA A 36 10.69 -1.06 -2.95
N TYR A 37 11.41 0.07 -3.03
CA TYR A 37 11.64 0.99 -1.90
C TYR A 37 10.80 2.27 -2.01
N SER A 38 9.83 2.31 -2.93
CA SER A 38 8.97 3.47 -3.11
C SER A 38 7.78 3.44 -2.16
N PHE A 39 7.56 4.54 -1.45
CA PHE A 39 6.41 4.75 -0.56
C PHE A 39 5.13 5.17 -1.31
N ILE A 40 5.17 5.43 -2.62
CA ILE A 40 3.99 5.78 -3.44
C ILE A 40 3.59 4.63 -4.38
N VAL A 41 4.51 3.70 -4.67
CA VAL A 41 4.21 2.58 -5.57
C VAL A 41 3.60 1.46 -4.74
N ALA A 42 2.34 1.15 -5.00
CA ALA A 42 1.67 -0.03 -4.48
C ALA A 42 2.20 -1.30 -5.18
N SER A 43 2.29 -2.38 -4.41
CA SER A 43 2.51 -3.71 -5.00
C SER A 43 1.28 -4.13 -5.80
N ALA A 44 1.49 -4.68 -6.99
CA ALA A 44 0.43 -5.11 -7.88
C ALA A 44 0.84 -6.34 -8.68
N SER A 45 -0.12 -7.19 -9.03
CA SER A 45 0.09 -8.32 -9.94
C SER A 45 -1.00 -8.33 -11.00
N GLY A 46 -0.67 -8.78 -12.20
CA GLY A 46 -1.63 -8.83 -13.31
C GLY A 46 -1.21 -9.80 -14.40
N ARG A 47 -2.05 -9.93 -15.42
CA ARG A 47 -1.73 -10.66 -16.64
C ARG A 47 -1.89 -9.71 -17.82
N ALA A 48 -0.90 -9.65 -18.69
CA ALA A 48 -0.93 -8.82 -19.89
C ALA A 48 -0.39 -9.62 -21.09
N PRO A 49 -0.91 -9.39 -22.31
CA PRO A 49 -0.25 -9.90 -23.50
C PRO A 49 1.15 -9.30 -23.60
N SER A 50 2.15 -10.17 -23.73
CA SER A 50 3.52 -9.82 -24.06
C SER A 50 3.82 -10.34 -25.45
N GLU A 51 4.38 -9.49 -26.30
CA GLU A 51 4.98 -9.90 -27.56
C GLU A 51 6.49 -9.89 -27.39
N ALA A 52 7.09 -11.05 -27.60
CA ALA A 52 8.52 -11.22 -27.73
C ALA A 52 8.76 -12.10 -28.95
N ASP A 53 9.63 -11.65 -29.85
CA ASP A 53 10.03 -12.42 -31.03
C ASP A 53 8.85 -12.89 -31.91
N GLY A 54 7.90 -11.98 -32.17
CA GLY A 54 6.71 -12.26 -32.99
C GLY A 54 5.67 -13.19 -32.38
N THR A 55 5.91 -13.70 -31.16
CA THR A 55 4.99 -14.59 -30.45
C THR A 55 4.20 -13.80 -29.41
N ARG A 56 2.86 -13.83 -29.51
CA ARG A 56 1.95 -13.19 -28.54
C ARG A 56 1.52 -14.20 -27.48
N GLU A 57 1.95 -13.96 -26.25
CA GLU A 57 1.63 -14.81 -25.10
C GLU A 57 1.05 -13.97 -23.96
N VAL A 58 0.06 -14.46 -23.21
CA VAL A 58 -0.42 -13.78 -22.00
C VAL A 58 0.51 -14.13 -20.84
N ARG A 59 1.29 -13.17 -20.37
CA ARG A 59 2.21 -13.35 -19.24
C ARG A 59 1.69 -12.74 -17.97
N GLN A 60 1.90 -13.46 -16.88
CA GLN A 60 1.70 -12.93 -15.54
C GLN A 60 2.89 -12.06 -15.15
N PHE A 61 2.63 -10.91 -14.55
CA PHE A 61 3.64 -10.03 -14.01
C PHE A 61 3.31 -9.70 -12.55
N THR A 62 4.37 -9.45 -11.77
CA THR A 62 4.28 -8.94 -10.41
C THR A 62 5.19 -7.73 -10.29
N VAL A 63 4.65 -6.66 -9.72
CA VAL A 63 5.34 -5.43 -9.38
C VAL A 63 5.40 -5.34 -7.87
N THR A 64 6.61 -5.44 -7.32
CA THR A 64 6.85 -5.16 -5.91
C THR A 64 7.00 -3.66 -5.71
N GLY A 65 6.04 -3.06 -5.01
CA GLY A 65 6.12 -1.70 -4.50
C GLY A 65 6.55 -1.68 -3.04
N GLY A 66 7.07 -0.55 -2.57
CA GLY A 66 7.44 -0.38 -1.15
C GLY A 66 6.27 0.05 -0.27
N MET A 67 5.14 0.46 -0.86
CA MET A 67 3.95 0.86 -0.13
C MET A 67 3.08 -0.36 0.20
N CYS A 68 2.90 -0.63 1.48
CA CYS A 68 1.88 -1.59 1.93
C CYS A 68 0.49 -1.04 1.60
N VAL A 69 -0.30 -1.78 0.82
CA VAL A 69 -1.66 -1.36 0.39
C VAL A 69 -2.67 -1.27 1.52
N ARG A 70 -2.42 -1.97 2.63
CA ARG A 70 -3.34 -1.99 3.78
C ARG A 70 -3.13 -0.79 4.70
N CYS A 71 -1.88 -0.40 4.92
CA CYS A 71 -1.52 0.69 5.83
C CYS A 71 -0.95 1.92 5.12
N GLU A 72 -0.90 1.95 3.80
CA GLU A 72 -0.34 3.05 2.99
C GLU A 72 1.08 3.44 3.43
N GLY A 73 1.90 2.45 3.77
CA GLY A 73 3.25 2.69 4.31
C GLY A 73 3.28 3.37 5.68
N ARG A 74 2.17 3.33 6.43
CA ARG A 74 2.10 3.92 7.78
C ARG A 74 2.63 3.03 8.88
N GLY A 75 2.66 1.72 8.66
CA GLY A 75 2.99 0.73 9.67
C GLY A 75 1.84 0.42 10.64
N SER A 76 0.77 1.23 10.65
CA SER A 76 -0.45 1.01 11.42
C SER A 76 -1.68 1.40 10.59
N VAL A 77 -2.82 0.80 10.93
CA VAL A 77 -4.13 1.07 10.32
C VAL A 77 -5.07 1.49 11.44
N SER A 78 -5.79 2.60 11.25
CA SER A 78 -6.92 2.94 12.09
C SER A 78 -8.16 2.29 11.49
N ASP A 79 -8.81 1.42 12.25
CA ASP A 79 -10.00 0.70 11.82
C ASP A 79 -11.11 0.86 12.86
N PHE A 80 -12.36 0.64 12.46
CA PHE A 80 -13.50 0.74 13.37
C PHE A 80 -13.66 -0.56 14.16
N GLY A 81 -13.74 -0.46 15.48
CA GLY A 81 -14.15 -1.59 16.31
C GLY A 81 -15.63 -1.88 16.06
N LEU A 82 -15.92 -2.94 15.31
CA LEU A 82 -17.30 -3.29 14.94
C LEU A 82 -18.21 -3.52 16.16
N ASP A 83 -17.66 -4.01 17.27
CA ASP A 83 -18.38 -4.22 18.52
C ASP A 83 -18.77 -2.90 19.22
N GLN A 84 -18.24 -1.75 18.77
CA GLN A 84 -18.70 -0.43 19.20
C GLN A 84 -19.82 0.12 18.31
N LEU A 85 -20.00 -0.45 17.11
CA LEU A 85 -21.06 -0.06 16.17
C LEU A 85 -22.32 -0.90 16.33
N PHE A 86 -22.18 -2.19 16.64
CA PHE A 86 -23.33 -3.06 16.84
C PHE A 86 -23.12 -4.22 17.79
N ASP A 87 -24.19 -4.60 18.47
CA ASP A 87 -24.29 -5.79 19.32
C ASP A 87 -24.65 -7.02 18.48
N LYS A 88 -23.67 -7.92 18.29
CA LYS A 88 -23.84 -9.18 17.55
C LYS A 88 -24.83 -10.16 18.17
N ALA A 89 -25.17 -9.99 19.46
CA ALA A 89 -26.10 -10.86 20.15
C ALA A 89 -27.57 -10.43 19.96
N LYS A 90 -27.83 -9.26 19.38
CA LYS A 90 -29.16 -8.72 19.14
C LYS A 90 -29.51 -8.72 17.67
N SER A 91 -30.78 -8.91 17.36
CA SER A 91 -31.29 -8.65 16.02
C SER A 91 -31.39 -7.15 15.73
N LEU A 92 -31.46 -6.79 14.45
CA LEU A 92 -31.68 -5.41 14.02
C LEU A 92 -32.96 -4.80 14.62
N ALA A 93 -34.00 -5.61 14.78
CA ALA A 93 -35.27 -5.19 15.38
C ALA A 93 -35.17 -4.94 16.89
N GLU A 94 -34.18 -5.54 17.56
CA GLU A 94 -33.91 -5.38 19.00
C GLU A 94 -32.91 -4.25 19.30
N GLY A 95 -32.59 -3.41 18.31
CA GLY A 95 -31.69 -2.28 18.49
C GLY A 95 -30.22 -2.69 18.54
N ALA A 96 -29.79 -3.54 17.61
CA ALA A 96 -28.39 -3.97 17.53
C ALA A 96 -27.41 -2.81 17.23
N LEU A 97 -27.83 -1.69 16.63
CA LEU A 97 -26.95 -0.58 16.28
C LEU A 97 -26.76 0.38 17.47
N THR A 98 -25.52 0.57 17.91
CA THR A 98 -25.14 1.41 19.07
C THR A 98 -24.66 2.81 18.69
N VAL A 99 -24.56 3.12 17.39
CA VAL A 99 -24.19 4.45 16.87
C VAL A 99 -25.33 5.45 17.12
N PRO A 100 -25.06 6.67 17.64
CA PRO A 100 -26.09 7.68 17.80
C PRO A 100 -26.63 8.13 16.42
N ALA A 101 -27.95 8.27 16.34
CA ALA A 101 -28.66 8.80 15.17
C ALA A 101 -28.49 10.32 15.04
#